data_AF-A0A5C8KWX3-F1
#
_entry.id   AF-A0A5C8KWX3-F1
#
_cell.length_a   1.000
_cell.length_b   1.000
_cell.length_c   1.000
_cell.angle_alpha   90.00
_cell.angle_beta   90.00
_cell.angle_gamma   90.00
#
_symmetry.space_group_name_H-M   'P 1'
#
loop_
_entity.id
_entity.type
_entity.pdbx_description
1 polymer ?
#
loop_
_entity_poly.entity_id
_entity_poly.type
_entity_poly.pdbx_seq_one_letter_code
_entity_poly.pdbx_strand_id
1 'polypeptide(L)'
;MRENWVLESPWYYTDKEEEGNFERILELGQKIKDDLYKIVKNVVRRLHANSVILNKFNKEIPLIIHELEYYDLIAEINKEINPKESIKEFCDWIDSMYF
;
A
#
# COMPACT_ATOMS: atom_id res chain seq x y z
N MET A 1 -1.95 -2.27 20.17
CA MET A 1 -1.19 -1.61 19.08
C MET A 1 -1.92 -1.56 17.73
N ARG A 2 -2.95 -2.40 17.47
CA ARG A 2 -3.64 -2.45 16.17
C ARG A 2 -4.68 -1.34 15.91
N GLU A 3 -5.25 -0.73 16.95
CA GLU A 3 -6.36 0.25 16.77
C GLU A 3 -5.95 1.72 16.95
N ASN A 4 -4.82 2.01 17.60
CA ASN A 4 -4.49 3.38 18.01
C ASN A 4 -4.06 4.31 16.88
N TRP A 5 -3.46 3.79 15.80
CA TRP A 5 -2.83 4.66 14.80
C TRP A 5 -3.85 5.48 14.00
N VAL A 6 -5.05 4.92 13.76
CA VAL A 6 -6.14 5.65 13.09
C VAL A 6 -6.74 6.68 14.05
N LEU A 7 -6.88 6.34 15.33
CA LEU A 7 -7.38 7.26 16.36
C LEU A 7 -6.45 8.47 16.57
N GLU A 8 -5.14 8.26 16.37
CA GLU A 8 -4.11 9.31 16.42
C GLU A 8 -3.97 10.05 15.08
N SER A 9 -4.67 9.63 14.03
CA SER A 9 -4.61 10.27 12.71
C SER A 9 -5.25 11.67 12.76
N PRO A 10 -4.65 12.68 12.11
CA PRO A 10 -5.29 13.99 11.94
C PRO A 10 -6.57 13.94 11.09
N TRP A 11 -6.84 12.80 10.46
CA TRP A 11 -8.01 12.56 9.61
C TRP A 11 -9.09 11.73 10.30
N TYR A 12 -8.89 11.37 11.57
CA TYR A 12 -9.87 10.61 12.34
C TYR A 12 -11.24 11.30 12.36
N TYR A 13 -12.30 10.50 12.32
CA TYR A 13 -13.68 10.93 12.44
C TYR A 13 -14.49 9.91 13.22
N THR A 14 -15.60 10.37 13.81
CA THR A 14 -16.55 9.55 14.57
C THR A 14 -17.80 9.24 13.76
N ASP A 15 -18.53 8.17 14.14
CA ASP A 15 -19.80 7.79 13.51
C ASP A 15 -20.82 8.94 13.47
N LYS A 16 -20.84 9.77 14.53
CA LYS A 16 -21.70 10.95 14.61
C LYS A 16 -21.34 12.01 13.56
N GLU A 17 -20.06 12.15 13.22
CA GLU A 17 -19.61 13.06 12.17
C GLU A 17 -19.93 12.50 10.77
N GLU A 18 -19.91 11.17 10.61
CA GLU A 18 -20.35 10.48 9.40
C GLU A 18 -21.81 10.69 9.07
N GLU A 19 -22.70 10.53 10.06
CA GLU A 19 -24.13 10.80 9.89
C GLU A 19 -24.41 12.27 9.51
N GLY A 20 -23.54 13.19 9.93
CA GLY A 20 -23.72 14.62 9.72
C GLY A 20 -23.21 15.16 8.39
N ASN A 21 -22.17 14.56 7.79
CA ASN A 21 -21.60 15.01 6.53
C ASN A 21 -20.79 13.90 5.82
N PHE A 22 -21.50 13.08 5.05
CA PHE A 22 -20.94 11.93 4.34
C PHE A 22 -19.80 12.30 3.37
N GLU A 23 -19.93 13.36 2.58
CA GLU A 23 -18.90 13.79 1.61
C GLU A 23 -17.57 14.13 2.29
N ARG A 24 -17.63 14.88 3.39
CA ARG A 24 -16.44 15.17 4.20
C ARG A 24 -15.78 13.89 4.71
N ILE A 25 -16.57 12.92 5.13
CA ILE A 25 -16.03 11.66 5.65
C ILE A 25 -15.36 10.83 4.56
N LEU A 26 -15.90 10.82 3.34
CA LEU A 26 -15.22 10.19 2.20
C LEU A 26 -13.82 10.79 1.96
N GLU A 27 -13.71 12.12 2.03
CA GLU A 27 -12.41 12.80 1.90
C GLU A 27 -11.43 12.42 3.03
N LEU A 28 -11.91 12.38 4.27
CA LEU A 28 -11.09 11.98 5.43
C LEU A 28 -10.65 10.52 5.33
N GLY A 29 -11.56 9.61 4.99
CA GLY A 29 -11.26 8.20 4.75
C GLY A 29 -10.21 8.00 3.66
N GLN A 30 -10.29 8.77 2.56
CA GLN A 30 -9.27 8.75 1.52
C GLN A 30 -7.89 9.17 2.04
N LYS A 31 -7.81 10.21 2.89
CA LYS A 31 -6.53 10.64 3.50
C LYS A 31 -5.94 9.59 4.44
N ILE A 32 -6.78 8.92 5.25
CA ILE A 32 -6.35 7.80 6.10
C ILE A 32 -5.73 6.68 5.24
N LYS A 33 -6.41 6.34 4.13
CA LYS A 33 -5.93 5.31 3.19
C LYS A 33 -4.60 5.71 2.54
N ASP A 34 -4.45 6.97 2.13
CA ASP A 34 -3.21 7.47 1.53
C ASP A 34 -2.03 7.41 2.52
N ASP A 35 -2.26 7.78 3.79
CA ASP A 35 -1.27 7.66 4.85
C ASP A 35 -0.89 6.20 5.12
N LEU A 36 -1.86 5.28 5.13
CA LEU A 36 -1.60 3.85 5.24
C LEU A 36 -0.70 3.36 4.10
N TYR A 37 -1.04 3.70 2.85
CA TYR A 37 -0.20 3.33 1.70
C TYR A 37 1.20 3.90 1.82
N LYS A 38 1.35 5.15 2.27
CA LYS A 38 2.68 5.75 2.48
C LYS A 38 3.48 4.95 3.52
N ILE A 39 2.86 4.56 4.63
CA ILE A 39 3.50 3.73 5.67
C ILE A 39 3.96 2.39 5.10
N VAL A 40 3.06 1.66 4.43
CA VAL A 40 3.36 0.32 3.90
C VAL A 40 4.44 0.39 2.81
N LYS A 41 4.35 1.34 1.87
CA LYS A 41 5.39 1.58 0.85
C LYS A 41 6.75 1.84 1.48
N ASN A 42 6.81 2.64 2.54
CA ASN A 42 8.06 2.93 3.24
C ASN A 42 8.63 1.69 3.94
N VAL A 43 7.79 0.81 4.49
CA VAL A 43 8.24 -0.46 5.07
C VAL A 43 8.88 -1.33 3.99
N VAL A 44 8.20 -1.54 2.85
CA VAL A 44 8.73 -2.33 1.73
C VAL A 44 10.06 -1.78 1.24
N ARG A 45 10.12 -0.46 0.98
CA ARG A 45 11.35 0.21 0.54
C ARG A 45 12.51 0.00 1.51
N ARG A 46 12.26 0.12 2.82
CA ARG A 46 13.30 -0.09 3.84
C ARG A 46 13.78 -1.54 3.90
N LEU A 47 12.90 -2.51 3.70
CA LEU A 47 13.27 -3.92 3.67
C LEU A 47 14.21 -4.23 2.51
N HIS A 48 13.94 -3.67 1.33
CA HIS A 48 14.81 -3.79 0.17
C HIS A 48 16.10 -2.99 0.33
N ALA A 49 16.03 -1.72 0.73
CA ALA A 49 17.19 -0.84 0.87
C ALA A 49 18.20 -1.33 1.92
N ASN A 50 17.73 -2.02 2.96
CA ASN A 50 18.60 -2.61 3.99
C ASN A 50 18.96 -4.08 3.71
N SER A 51 18.69 -4.57 2.49
CA SER A 51 18.95 -5.95 2.06
C SER A 51 18.36 -7.01 3.00
N VAL A 52 17.27 -6.71 3.71
CA VAL A 52 16.66 -7.64 4.69
C VAL A 52 16.16 -8.88 3.97
N ILE A 53 15.52 -8.69 2.82
CA ILE A 53 14.97 -9.78 2.01
C ILE A 53 16.11 -10.62 1.42
N LEU A 54 17.06 -9.97 0.75
CA LEU A 54 18.23 -10.63 0.18
C LEU A 54 18.99 -11.45 1.24
N ASN A 55 19.28 -10.88 2.40
CA ASN A 55 20.03 -11.56 3.46
C ASN A 55 19.26 -12.74 4.06
N LYS A 56 17.93 -12.66 4.11
CA LYS A 56 17.09 -13.72 4.69
C LYS A 56 16.90 -14.89 3.75
N PHE A 57 16.74 -14.63 2.45
CA PHE A 57 16.36 -15.63 1.45
C PHE A 57 17.46 -15.95 0.44
N ASN A 58 18.60 -15.26 0.50
CA ASN A 58 19.70 -15.32 -0.46
C ASN A 58 19.24 -15.03 -1.92
N LYS A 59 18.16 -14.26 -2.05
CA LYS A 59 17.55 -13.87 -3.32
C LYS A 59 16.70 -12.60 -3.11
N GLU A 60 16.65 -11.74 -4.12
CA GLU A 60 15.66 -10.66 -4.17
C GLU A 60 14.26 -11.24 -4.42
N ILE A 61 13.31 -10.95 -3.53
CA ILE A 61 11.91 -11.40 -3.61
C ILE A 61 11.01 -10.16 -3.57
N PRO A 62 10.09 -9.97 -4.52
CA PRO A 62 9.18 -8.84 -4.48
C PRO A 62 8.26 -8.92 -3.25
N LEU A 63 7.97 -7.78 -2.64
CA LEU A 63 6.98 -7.64 -1.58
C LEU A 63 5.76 -6.93 -2.17
N ILE A 64 4.66 -7.66 -2.31
CA ILE A 64 3.44 -7.17 -2.94
C ILE A 64 2.52 -6.53 -1.92
N ILE A 65 2.13 -5.27 -2.15
CA ILE A 65 0.99 -4.64 -1.47
C ILE A 65 -0.26 -5.12 -2.20
N HIS A 66 -1.09 -5.87 -1.48
CA HIS A 66 -2.34 -6.44 -1.98
C HIS A 66 -3.54 -5.58 -1.59
N GLU A 67 -4.50 -5.48 -2.49
CA GLU A 67 -5.83 -4.87 -2.33
C GLU A 67 -6.86 -5.85 -2.92
N LEU A 68 -8.16 -5.64 -2.68
CA LEU A 68 -9.24 -6.46 -3.26
C LEU A 68 -9.06 -6.65 -4.77
N GLU A 69 -8.63 -5.61 -5.49
CA GLU A 69 -8.34 -5.68 -6.93
C GLU A 69 -6.99 -5.02 -7.27
N TYR A 70 -6.32 -5.53 -8.31
CA TYR A 70 -5.11 -4.92 -8.86
C TYR A 70 -5.43 -3.95 -10.00
N TYR A 71 -6.20 -2.91 -9.69
CA TYR A 71 -6.37 -1.78 -10.60
C TYR A 71 -5.06 -1.00 -10.77
N ASP A 72 -4.96 -0.20 -11.84
CA ASP A 72 -3.72 0.47 -12.30
C ASP A 72 -2.88 1.06 -11.16
N LEU A 73 -3.50 1.73 -10.19
CA LEU A 73 -2.80 2.35 -9.07
C LEU A 73 -2.00 1.34 -8.22
N ILE A 74 -2.59 0.19 -7.90
CA ILE A 74 -1.93 -0.82 -7.04
C ILE A 74 -0.83 -1.54 -7.83
N ALA A 75 -1.03 -1.79 -9.12
CA ALA A 75 0.00 -2.32 -9.99
C ALA A 75 1.22 -1.38 -10.06
N GLU A 76 0.99 -0.10 -10.31
CA GLU A 76 2.06 0.92 -10.37
C GLU A 76 2.78 1.11 -9.03
N ILE A 77 2.05 1.09 -7.90
CA ILE A 77 2.67 1.11 -6.57
C ILE A 77 3.63 -0.06 -6.39
N ASN A 78 3.23 -1.27 -6.78
CA ASN A 78 4.06 -2.46 -6.65
C ASN A 78 5.29 -2.42 -7.57
N LYS A 79 5.15 -1.87 -8.78
CA LYS A 79 6.26 -1.58 -9.70
C LYS A 79 7.26 -0.59 -9.10
N GLU A 80 6.78 0.46 -8.42
CA GLU A 80 7.61 1.54 -7.87
C GLU A 80 8.45 1.11 -6.66
N ILE A 81 7.94 0.23 -5.81
CA ILE A 81 8.55 -0.09 -4.50
C ILE A 81 9.46 -1.33 -4.50
N ASN A 82 9.47 -2.11 -5.59
CA ASN A 82 10.22 -3.36 -5.68
C ASN A 82 11.38 -3.29 -6.69
N PRO A 83 12.46 -4.07 -6.50
CA PRO A 83 13.50 -4.22 -7.52
C PRO A 83 12.92 -4.71 -8.85
N LYS A 84 13.31 -4.07 -9.97
CA LYS A 84 12.77 -4.31 -11.32
C LYS A 84 12.76 -5.79 -11.72
N GLU A 85 13.88 -6.48 -11.53
CA GLU A 85 13.99 -7.90 -11.89
C GLU A 85 13.10 -8.79 -11.01
N SER A 86 12.95 -8.45 -9.73
CA SER A 86 12.16 -9.25 -8.79
C SER A 86 10.65 -9.15 -9.05
N ILE A 87 10.18 -7.98 -9.50
CA ILE A 87 8.75 -7.71 -9.70
C ILE A 87 8.26 -8.09 -11.12
N LYS A 88 9.17 -8.44 -12.02
CA LYS A 88 8.87 -8.64 -13.45
C LYS A 88 7.69 -9.59 -13.70
N GLU A 89 7.68 -10.76 -13.06
CA GLU A 89 6.64 -11.77 -13.26
C GLU A 89 5.25 -11.24 -12.84
N PHE A 90 5.18 -10.46 -11.75
CA PHE A 90 3.94 -9.82 -11.34
C PHE A 90 3.48 -8.78 -12.38
N CYS A 91 4.39 -7.97 -12.91
CA CYS A 91 4.05 -7.00 -13.96
C CYS A 91 3.53 -7.67 -15.23
N ASP A 92 4.23 -8.70 -15.70
CA ASP A 92 3.82 -9.46 -16.89
C ASP A 92 2.41 -10.07 -16.69
N TRP A 93 2.11 -10.55 -15.48
CA TRP A 93 0.77 -11.06 -15.14
C TRP A 93 -0.29 -9.95 -15.12
N ILE A 94 -0.01 -8.78 -14.53
CA ILE A 94 -0.94 -7.64 -14.58
C ILE A 94 -1.22 -7.22 -16.02
N ASP A 95 -0.17 -7.06 -16.83
CA ASP A 95 -0.32 -6.63 -18.22
C ASP A 95 -1.16 -7.64 -19.02
N SER A 96 -1.07 -8.95 -18.71
CA SER A 96 -1.89 -9.99 -19.33
C SER A 96 -3.39 -9.90 -19.03
N MET A 97 -3.81 -9.18 -17.99
CA MET A 97 -5.24 -9.01 -17.68
C MET A 97 -5.95 -8.04 -18.63
N TYR A 98 -5.19 -7.23 -19.37
CA TYR A 98 -5.72 -6.23 -20.29
C TYR A 98 -5.77 -6.70 -21.75
N PHE A 99 -5.42 -7.97 -22.02
CA PHE A 99 -5.42 -8.61 -23.34
C PHE A 99 -6.34 -9.83 -23.36
#